data_AF-A0A936N492-F1
#
_entry.id   AF-A0A936N492-F1
#
_cell.length_a   1.000
_cell.length_b   1.000
_cell.length_c   1.000
_cell.angle_alpha   90.00
_cell.angle_beta   90.00
_cell.angle_gamma   90.00
#
_symmetry.space_group_name_H-M   'P 1'
#
loop_
_entity.id
_entity.type
_entity.pdbx_description
1 polymer ?
#
loop_
_entity_poly.entity_id
_entity_poly.type
_entity_poly.pdbx_seq_one_letter_code
_entity_poly.pdbx_strand_id
1 'polypeptide(L)'
;MIQLLLRKKIHVLIIYALLVFPIFYFVYKFGILLKGYDDAKWYLKMYFDLTSDEVPSPFNMRLISASIIHCMQSLGLHYHTECAIDAFPLVDKSFFFNNILFNFACITLTAFSLFIIFVKLGFGQVLSFIAGTLYTLGFGSLFYLMMPGPDALSVLIFTWILFFYIKKSYWLIPLFILLIFQREYYFLAFMVIAFMDFIKYKREKYYLFVLLINISCFILYYVLRKTIFHTHHWSHQTSPTFLFSSLLDNHIEIIPMIRQSLMTMNLFFIYLFILAYKYYFKQTILKHHLYVSLIALLQITLLSFAATFGNNNGRYFYLLAPLILYYLLSELKPLLENKLIVPQA
;
A
#
# COMPACT_ATOMS: atom_id res chain seq x y z
N MET A 1 -24.33 -13.60 1.80
CA MET A 1 -24.14 -12.15 2.11
C MET A 1 -23.23 -11.42 1.11
N ILE A 2 -22.03 -11.91 0.81
CA ILE A 2 -21.10 -11.28 -0.17
C ILE A 2 -21.70 -11.24 -1.59
N GLN A 3 -22.32 -12.32 -2.05
CA GLN A 3 -23.00 -12.37 -3.36
C GLN A 3 -24.13 -11.35 -3.51
N LEU A 4 -24.91 -11.08 -2.45
CA LEU A 4 -26.00 -10.11 -2.46
C LEU A 4 -25.48 -8.66 -2.53
N LEU A 5 -24.37 -8.38 -1.85
CA LEU A 5 -23.68 -7.08 -1.88
C LEU A 5 -23.02 -6.82 -3.23
N LEU A 6 -22.39 -7.83 -3.84
CA LEU A 6 -21.81 -7.75 -5.18
C LEU A 6 -22.88 -7.41 -6.23
N ARG A 7 -24.04 -8.09 -6.18
CA ARG A 7 -25.11 -7.89 -7.16
C ARG A 7 -25.71 -6.48 -7.12
N LYS A 8 -25.78 -5.84 -5.94
CA LYS A 8 -26.35 -4.48 -5.79
C LYS A 8 -25.33 -3.35 -5.98
N LYS A 9 -24.03 -3.62 -6.02
CA LYS A 9 -22.97 -2.59 -6.05
C LYS A 9 -21.95 -2.77 -7.18
N ILE A 10 -22.22 -3.65 -8.15
CA ILE A 10 -21.36 -3.86 -9.32
C ILE A 10 -21.13 -2.58 -10.13
N HIS A 11 -22.10 -1.67 -10.19
CA HIS A 11 -21.95 -0.37 -10.84
C HIS A 11 -20.81 0.46 -10.23
N VAL A 12 -20.60 0.39 -8.91
CA VAL A 12 -19.49 1.10 -8.25
C VAL A 12 -18.15 0.52 -8.67
N LEU A 13 -18.04 -0.80 -8.77
CA LEU A 13 -16.85 -1.47 -9.28
C LEU A 13 -16.55 -1.07 -10.72
N ILE A 14 -17.58 -1.03 -11.59
CA ILE A 14 -17.45 -0.58 -12.98
C ILE A 14 -16.96 0.86 -13.04
N ILE A 15 -17.51 1.76 -12.22
CA ILE A 15 -17.07 3.16 -12.15
C ILE A 15 -15.59 3.25 -11.75
N TYR A 16 -15.15 2.52 -10.73
CA TYR A 16 -13.72 2.50 -10.35
C TYR A 16 -12.85 1.91 -11.46
N ALA A 17 -13.28 0.85 -12.14
CA ALA A 17 -12.56 0.29 -13.27
C ALA A 17 -12.41 1.35 -14.38
N LEU A 18 -13.47 2.08 -14.72
CA LEU A 18 -13.44 3.16 -15.71
C LEU A 18 -12.56 4.34 -15.28
N LEU A 19 -12.51 4.67 -13.99
CA LEU A 19 -11.63 5.73 -13.46
C LEU A 19 -10.15 5.36 -13.55
N VAL A 20 -9.81 4.09 -13.33
CA VAL A 20 -8.42 3.60 -13.34
C VAL A 20 -7.96 3.23 -14.77
N PHE A 21 -8.89 2.93 -15.68
CA PHE A 21 -8.58 2.45 -17.02
C PHE A 21 -7.67 3.40 -17.85
N PRO A 22 -7.87 4.73 -17.87
CA PRO A 22 -7.01 5.64 -18.63
C PRO A 22 -5.55 5.56 -18.21
N ILE A 23 -5.27 5.49 -16.90
CA ILE A 23 -3.88 5.39 -16.41
C ILE A 23 -3.30 4.00 -16.66
N PHE A 24 -4.11 2.94 -16.58
CA PHE A 24 -3.69 1.59 -17.00
C PHE A 24 -3.23 1.59 -18.46
N TYR A 25 -4.06 2.11 -19.36
CA TYR A 25 -3.74 2.15 -20.78
C TYR A 25 -2.53 3.03 -21.06
N PHE A 26 -2.44 4.19 -20.38
CA PHE A 26 -1.29 5.09 -20.49
C PHE A 26 0.02 4.40 -20.08
N VAL A 27 0.06 3.77 -18.90
CA VAL A 27 1.27 3.07 -18.41
C VAL A 27 1.63 1.89 -19.31
N TYR A 28 0.64 1.17 -19.84
CA TYR A 28 0.93 0.08 -20.77
C TYR A 28 1.46 0.56 -22.13
N LYS A 29 0.87 1.63 -22.70
CA LYS A 29 1.24 2.14 -24.02
C LYS A 29 2.55 2.94 -24.00
N PHE A 30 2.75 3.77 -22.98
CA PHE A 30 3.83 4.76 -22.92
C PHE A 30 4.82 4.53 -21.77
N GLY A 31 4.57 3.54 -20.91
CA GLY A 31 5.48 3.21 -19.82
C GLY A 31 6.83 2.69 -20.33
N ILE A 32 7.89 3.18 -19.71
CA ILE A 32 9.28 2.83 -20.01
C ILE A 32 10.02 2.54 -18.72
N LEU A 33 10.96 1.59 -18.76
CA LEU A 33 11.79 1.23 -17.62
C LEU A 33 13.00 2.18 -17.51
N LEU A 34 12.75 3.43 -17.10
CA LEU A 34 13.80 4.43 -16.84
C LEU A 34 14.55 4.17 -15.52
N LYS A 35 15.69 4.87 -15.33
CA LYS A 35 16.40 4.98 -14.05
C LYS A 35 15.40 5.38 -12.95
N GLY A 36 15.11 4.47 -12.03
CA GLY A 36 14.06 4.60 -11.01
C GLY A 36 13.14 3.37 -10.92
N TYR A 37 13.14 2.49 -11.92
CA TYR A 37 12.39 1.23 -11.94
C TYR A 37 13.29 0.01 -12.13
N ASP A 38 14.53 0.06 -11.65
CA ASP A 38 15.43 -1.11 -11.71
C ASP A 38 14.85 -2.31 -10.94
N ASP A 39 14.07 -2.06 -9.88
CA ASP A 39 13.25 -3.06 -9.18
C ASP A 39 12.33 -3.85 -10.14
N ALA A 40 11.73 -3.16 -11.12
CA ALA A 40 10.80 -3.76 -12.07
C ALA A 40 11.49 -4.80 -12.97
N LYS A 41 12.78 -4.63 -13.26
CA LYS A 41 13.56 -5.62 -14.03
C LYS A 41 13.70 -6.92 -13.25
N TRP A 42 13.97 -6.83 -11.96
CA TRP A 42 14.04 -8.00 -11.07
C TRP A 42 12.69 -8.70 -10.96
N TYR A 43 11.59 -7.93 -10.89
CA TYR A 43 10.25 -8.51 -10.86
C TYR A 43 9.87 -9.20 -12.17
N LEU A 44 10.15 -8.58 -13.32
CA LEU A 44 9.87 -9.18 -14.63
C LEU A 44 10.62 -10.50 -14.81
N LYS A 45 11.89 -10.55 -14.38
CA LYS A 45 12.67 -11.80 -14.35
C LYS A 45 12.03 -12.86 -13.45
N MET A 46 11.58 -12.45 -12.27
CA MET A 46 10.88 -13.33 -11.34
C MET A 46 9.57 -13.88 -11.92
N TYR A 47 8.85 -13.11 -12.75
CA TYR A 47 7.62 -13.59 -13.38
C TYR A 47 7.87 -14.64 -14.46
N PHE A 48 9.05 -14.62 -15.09
CA PHE A 48 9.39 -15.53 -16.18
C PHE A 48 9.55 -16.98 -15.68
N ASP A 49 10.42 -17.21 -14.69
CA ASP A 49 10.83 -18.56 -14.27
C ASP A 49 10.40 -18.91 -12.84
N LEU A 50 9.86 -17.95 -12.09
CA LEU A 50 9.56 -18.09 -10.65
C LEU A 50 10.75 -18.55 -9.77
N THR A 51 11.97 -18.60 -10.31
CA THR A 51 13.17 -19.06 -9.61
C THR A 51 13.83 -17.91 -8.85
N SER A 52 14.23 -18.17 -7.61
CA SER A 52 14.72 -17.17 -6.66
C SER A 52 16.19 -16.78 -6.84
N ASP A 53 16.97 -17.57 -7.57
CA ASP A 53 18.43 -17.60 -7.40
C ASP A 53 19.13 -16.45 -8.13
N GLU A 54 18.54 -16.02 -9.26
CA GLU A 54 19.07 -14.91 -10.05
C GLU A 54 18.40 -13.56 -9.74
N VAL A 55 17.41 -13.57 -8.84
CA VAL A 55 16.65 -12.39 -8.42
C VAL A 55 17.09 -12.02 -7.01
N PRO A 56 17.65 -10.83 -6.78
CA PRO A 56 18.20 -10.51 -5.49
C PRO A 56 17.10 -10.34 -4.43
N SER A 57 17.39 -10.73 -3.19
CA SER A 57 16.55 -10.46 -2.03
C SER A 57 16.50 -8.96 -1.74
N PRO A 58 15.34 -8.34 -1.43
CA PRO A 58 14.05 -8.97 -1.08
C PRO A 58 13.10 -9.21 -2.26
N PHE A 59 13.53 -9.00 -3.51
CA PHE A 59 12.67 -9.08 -4.70
C PHE A 59 12.18 -10.50 -4.96
N ASN A 60 13.03 -11.51 -4.73
CA ASN A 60 12.69 -12.93 -4.84
C ASN A 60 11.68 -13.44 -3.81
N MET A 61 11.30 -12.62 -2.81
CA MET A 61 10.27 -12.97 -1.83
C MET A 61 8.87 -12.49 -2.25
N ARG A 62 8.71 -11.80 -3.39
CA ARG A 62 7.41 -11.29 -3.89
C ARG A 62 6.61 -12.36 -4.66
N LEU A 63 6.55 -13.55 -4.08
CA LEU A 63 6.09 -14.77 -4.76
C LEU A 63 4.60 -14.70 -5.13
N ILE A 64 3.74 -14.09 -4.32
CA ILE A 64 2.29 -14.15 -4.58
C ILE A 64 1.95 -13.41 -5.88
N SER A 65 2.38 -12.15 -6.01
CA SER A 65 2.19 -11.41 -7.27
C SER A 65 2.88 -12.11 -8.44
N ALA A 66 4.08 -12.65 -8.23
CA ALA A 66 4.84 -13.31 -9.30
C ALA A 66 4.11 -14.54 -9.85
N SER A 67 3.63 -15.42 -8.97
CA SER A 67 2.91 -16.63 -9.35
C SER A 67 1.60 -16.32 -10.08
N ILE A 68 0.89 -15.26 -9.69
CA ILE A 68 -0.35 -14.86 -10.38
C ILE A 68 -0.04 -14.33 -11.78
N ILE A 69 0.95 -13.44 -11.91
CA ILE A 69 1.33 -12.86 -13.20
C ILE A 69 1.88 -13.95 -14.14
N HIS A 70 2.67 -14.88 -13.62
CA HIS A 70 3.14 -16.05 -14.37
C HIS A 70 1.95 -16.90 -14.87
N CYS A 71 0.98 -17.18 -14.00
CA CYS A 71 -0.23 -17.91 -14.40
C CYS A 71 -1.04 -17.16 -15.48
N MET A 72 -1.18 -15.84 -15.37
CA MET A 72 -1.85 -15.02 -16.40
C MET A 72 -1.15 -15.15 -17.77
N GLN A 73 0.18 -15.19 -17.78
CA GLN A 73 0.97 -15.42 -18.98
C GLN A 73 0.71 -16.81 -19.56
N SER A 74 0.74 -17.85 -18.74
CA SER A 74 0.48 -19.23 -19.17
C SER A 74 -0.94 -19.44 -19.71
N LEU A 75 -1.89 -18.59 -19.31
CA LEU A 75 -3.26 -18.56 -19.87
C LEU A 75 -3.35 -17.79 -21.21
N GLY A 76 -2.25 -17.23 -21.70
CA GLY A 76 -2.23 -16.48 -22.95
C GLY A 76 -2.91 -15.12 -22.86
N LEU A 77 -3.04 -14.54 -21.66
CA LEU A 77 -3.54 -13.17 -21.51
C LEU A 77 -2.47 -12.20 -22.01
N HIS A 78 -2.64 -11.70 -23.22
CA HIS A 78 -1.77 -10.67 -23.76
C HIS A 78 -2.55 -9.75 -24.69
N TYR A 79 -2.08 -8.52 -24.81
CA TYR A 79 -2.58 -7.56 -25.76
C TYR A 79 -1.43 -7.15 -26.67
N HIS A 80 -1.60 -7.29 -27.99
CA HIS A 80 -0.58 -6.94 -28.96
C HIS A 80 -0.92 -5.61 -29.62
N THR A 81 -0.27 -4.53 -29.16
CA THR A 81 -0.26 -3.22 -29.79
C THR A 81 1.15 -2.64 -29.65
N GLU A 82 1.62 -1.81 -30.56
CA GLU A 82 2.93 -1.15 -30.42
C GLU A 82 3.02 -0.36 -29.10
N CYS A 83 4.08 -0.52 -28.32
CA CYS A 83 4.26 0.14 -27.03
C CYS A 83 5.68 0.67 -26.88
N ALA A 84 5.88 1.67 -26.02
CA ALA A 84 7.22 2.20 -25.75
C ALA A 84 8.20 1.14 -25.19
N ILE A 85 7.67 0.10 -24.54
CA ILE A 85 8.48 -1.03 -24.05
C ILE A 85 9.13 -1.86 -25.18
N ASP A 86 8.62 -1.76 -26.42
CA ASP A 86 9.18 -2.47 -27.58
C ASP A 86 10.62 -2.01 -27.91
N ALA A 87 11.02 -0.83 -27.44
CA ALA A 87 12.39 -0.36 -27.52
C ALA A 87 13.37 -1.12 -26.60
N PHE A 88 12.87 -2.00 -25.72
CA PHE A 88 13.66 -2.76 -24.74
C PHE A 88 13.56 -4.27 -25.03
N PRO A 89 14.36 -4.82 -25.96
CA PRO A 89 14.21 -6.19 -26.45
C PRO A 89 14.50 -7.28 -25.39
N LEU A 90 15.11 -6.92 -24.26
CA LEU A 90 15.37 -7.83 -23.14
C LEU A 90 14.13 -8.03 -22.24
N VAL A 91 13.05 -7.29 -22.47
CA VAL A 91 11.82 -7.37 -21.68
C VAL A 91 10.73 -8.05 -22.50
N ASP A 92 10.21 -9.16 -21.97
CA ASP A 92 9.01 -9.75 -22.55
C ASP A 92 7.79 -8.86 -22.24
N LYS A 93 7.29 -8.23 -23.30
CA LYS A 93 6.13 -7.35 -23.29
C LYS A 93 4.89 -8.00 -22.68
N SER A 94 4.73 -9.30 -22.81
CA SER A 94 3.57 -10.05 -22.32
C SER A 94 3.55 -10.04 -20.78
N PHE A 95 4.70 -10.27 -20.15
CA PHE A 95 4.84 -10.14 -18.69
C PHE A 95 4.66 -8.69 -18.22
N PHE A 96 5.14 -7.72 -19.00
CA PHE A 96 4.92 -6.29 -18.72
C PHE A 96 3.41 -5.94 -18.74
N PHE A 97 2.68 -6.38 -19.77
CA PHE A 97 1.24 -6.22 -19.86
C PHE A 97 0.52 -6.89 -18.69
N ASN A 98 0.83 -8.16 -18.41
CA ASN A 98 0.17 -8.92 -17.35
C ASN A 98 0.38 -8.32 -15.97
N ASN A 99 1.57 -7.79 -15.69
CA ASN A 99 1.84 -7.07 -14.45
C ASN A 99 0.96 -5.81 -14.33
N ILE A 100 0.92 -4.98 -15.37
CA ILE A 100 0.13 -3.74 -15.35
C ILE A 100 -1.38 -4.03 -15.28
N LEU A 101 -1.85 -5.07 -15.99
CA LEU A 101 -3.23 -5.55 -15.91
C LEU A 101 -3.57 -6.07 -14.50
N PHE A 102 -2.66 -6.81 -13.88
CA PHE A 102 -2.82 -7.30 -12.51
C PHE A 102 -2.88 -6.14 -11.50
N ASN A 103 -2.03 -5.13 -11.67
CA ASN A 103 -2.04 -3.92 -10.86
C ASN A 103 -3.32 -3.10 -11.05
N PHE A 104 -3.80 -2.96 -12.28
CA PHE A 104 -5.11 -2.36 -12.58
C PHE A 104 -6.25 -3.06 -11.84
N ALA A 105 -6.28 -4.40 -11.87
CA ALA A 105 -7.25 -5.18 -11.13
C ALA A 105 -7.13 -4.95 -9.61
N CYS A 106 -5.92 -4.98 -9.06
CA CYS A 106 -5.68 -4.77 -7.63
C CYS A 106 -6.08 -3.37 -7.15
N ILE A 107 -5.78 -2.32 -7.90
CA ILE A 107 -6.17 -0.93 -7.57
C ILE A 107 -7.70 -0.81 -7.60
N THR A 108 -8.33 -1.31 -8.66
CA THR A 108 -9.79 -1.28 -8.80
C THR A 108 -10.47 -2.04 -7.66
N LEU A 109 -9.98 -3.23 -7.33
CA LEU A 109 -10.50 -4.04 -6.23
C LEU A 109 -10.22 -3.40 -4.87
N THR A 110 -9.11 -2.67 -4.71
CA THR A 110 -8.82 -1.92 -3.48
C THR A 110 -9.82 -0.79 -3.28
N ALA A 111 -10.06 0.03 -4.31
CA ALA A 111 -11.06 1.10 -4.26
C ALA A 111 -12.46 0.57 -3.93
N PHE A 112 -12.84 -0.54 -4.56
CA PHE A 112 -14.11 -1.20 -4.29
C PHE A 112 -14.19 -1.82 -2.88
N SER A 113 -13.08 -2.40 -2.40
CA SER A 113 -12.98 -2.94 -1.04
C SER A 113 -13.14 -1.83 0.00
N LEU A 114 -12.45 -0.69 -0.18
CA LEU A 114 -12.61 0.50 0.66
C LEU A 114 -14.07 0.97 0.70
N PHE A 115 -14.74 1.04 -0.45
CA PHE A 115 -16.17 1.38 -0.49
C PHE A 115 -17.02 0.41 0.34
N ILE A 116 -16.89 -0.90 0.14
CA ILE A 116 -17.66 -1.91 0.89
C ILE A 116 -17.36 -1.83 2.39
N ILE A 117 -16.08 -1.74 2.74
CA ILE A 117 -15.60 -1.71 4.12
C ILE A 117 -16.14 -0.49 4.84
N PHE A 118 -16.01 0.70 4.25
CA PHE A 118 -16.46 1.94 4.89
C PHE A 118 -17.98 2.04 4.99
N VAL A 119 -18.73 1.48 4.03
CA VAL A 119 -20.19 1.31 4.18
C VAL A 119 -20.51 0.42 5.39
N LYS A 120 -19.82 -0.72 5.54
CA LYS A 120 -20.00 -1.63 6.69
C LYS A 120 -19.51 -1.08 8.03
N LEU A 121 -18.63 -0.08 8.00
CA LEU A 121 -18.20 0.66 9.19
C LEU A 121 -19.12 1.84 9.50
N GLY A 122 -20.15 2.10 8.68
CA GLY A 122 -21.18 3.09 8.95
C GLY A 122 -20.78 4.52 8.57
N PHE A 123 -19.91 4.71 7.57
CA PHE A 123 -19.56 6.03 7.03
C PHE A 123 -20.57 6.56 6.00
N GLY A 124 -21.58 5.77 5.61
CA GLY A 124 -22.52 6.15 4.56
C GLY A 124 -21.97 5.92 3.15
N GLN A 125 -22.86 5.82 2.15
CA GLN A 125 -22.47 5.41 0.79
C GLN A 125 -21.64 6.46 0.07
N VAL A 126 -22.00 7.74 0.20
CA VAL A 126 -21.32 8.85 -0.50
C VAL A 126 -19.88 9.01 -0.02
N LEU A 127 -19.66 9.10 1.30
CA LEU A 127 -18.31 9.19 1.86
C LEU A 127 -17.45 7.96 1.51
N SER A 128 -18.04 6.77 1.58
CA SER A 128 -17.33 5.53 1.21
C SER A 128 -16.95 5.52 -0.28
N PHE A 129 -17.79 6.10 -1.15
CA PHE A 129 -17.50 6.25 -2.57
C PHE A 129 -16.39 7.28 -2.84
N ILE A 130 -16.45 8.42 -2.13
CA ILE A 130 -15.41 9.44 -2.19
C ILE A 130 -14.06 8.86 -1.75
N ALA A 131 -14.02 8.03 -0.72
CA ALA A 131 -12.76 7.43 -0.26
C ALA A 131 -12.12 6.49 -1.30
N GLY A 132 -12.91 5.65 -1.97
CA GLY A 132 -12.40 4.85 -3.09
C GLY A 132 -11.94 5.72 -4.26
N THR A 133 -12.66 6.80 -4.56
CA THR A 133 -12.28 7.78 -5.60
C THR A 133 -10.96 8.49 -5.25
N LEU A 134 -10.82 8.99 -4.02
CA LEU A 134 -9.59 9.61 -3.52
C LEU A 134 -8.42 8.63 -3.60
N TYR A 135 -8.63 7.36 -3.25
CA TYR A 135 -7.60 6.33 -3.43
C TYR A 135 -7.20 6.17 -4.89
N THR A 136 -8.13 6.09 -5.84
CA THR A 136 -7.80 5.94 -7.27
C THR A 136 -7.07 7.15 -7.86
N LEU A 137 -7.41 8.36 -7.39
CA LEU A 137 -6.80 9.62 -7.82
C LEU A 137 -5.54 9.98 -7.02
N GLY A 138 -5.22 9.21 -5.98
CA GLY A 138 -4.03 9.40 -5.17
C GLY A 138 -2.78 9.26 -6.02
N PHE A 139 -1.81 10.16 -5.86
CA PHE A 139 -0.59 10.16 -6.68
C PHE A 139 0.14 8.81 -6.59
N GLY A 140 0.21 8.22 -5.39
CA GLY A 140 0.82 6.92 -5.22
C GLY A 140 0.09 5.79 -5.97
N SER A 141 -1.24 5.85 -6.12
CA SER A 141 -1.97 4.87 -6.93
C SER A 141 -1.63 5.01 -8.40
N LEU A 142 -1.64 6.24 -8.91
CA LEU A 142 -1.39 6.54 -10.32
C LEU A 142 0.06 6.24 -10.74
N PHE A 143 1.05 6.56 -9.89
CA PHE A 143 2.46 6.54 -10.26
C PHE A 143 3.29 5.41 -9.62
N TYR A 144 2.83 4.78 -8.53
CA TYR A 144 3.55 3.67 -7.92
C TYR A 144 2.80 2.35 -8.00
N LEU A 145 1.50 2.34 -7.72
CA LEU A 145 0.75 1.10 -7.75
C LEU A 145 0.44 0.63 -9.17
N MET A 146 0.21 1.55 -10.12
CA MET A 146 -0.04 1.17 -11.52
C MET A 146 1.22 0.73 -12.27
N MET A 147 2.37 1.27 -11.87
CA MET A 147 3.66 0.93 -12.47
C MET A 147 4.03 -0.54 -12.23
N PRO A 148 4.92 -1.12 -13.05
CA PRO A 148 5.29 -2.53 -12.95
C PRO A 148 6.01 -2.82 -11.62
N GLY A 149 5.26 -3.32 -10.64
CA GLY A 149 5.74 -3.64 -9.30
C GLY A 149 4.67 -4.35 -8.47
N PRO A 150 5.04 -4.97 -7.33
CA PRO A 150 4.18 -5.87 -6.57
C PRO A 150 3.24 -5.15 -5.57
N ASP A 151 3.30 -3.81 -5.51
CA ASP A 151 2.74 -3.04 -4.40
C ASP A 151 1.21 -2.98 -4.39
N ALA A 152 0.57 -3.01 -5.57
CA ALA A 152 -0.88 -2.90 -5.68
C ALA A 152 -1.61 -4.03 -4.93
N LEU A 153 -1.13 -5.27 -5.08
CA LEU A 153 -1.67 -6.42 -4.35
C LEU A 153 -1.46 -6.26 -2.84
N SER A 154 -0.32 -5.72 -2.42
CA SER A 154 -0.02 -5.55 -1.01
C SER A 154 -0.97 -4.54 -0.35
N VAL A 155 -1.33 -3.45 -1.04
CA VAL A 155 -2.33 -2.49 -0.56
C VAL A 155 -3.73 -3.10 -0.50
N LEU A 156 -4.09 -3.98 -1.46
CA LEU A 156 -5.35 -4.72 -1.41
C LEU A 156 -5.41 -5.63 -0.17
N ILE A 157 -4.37 -6.42 0.08
CA ILE A 157 -4.27 -7.28 1.27
C ILE A 157 -4.36 -6.43 2.54
N PHE A 158 -3.60 -5.33 2.61
CA PHE A 158 -3.61 -4.42 3.75
C PHE A 158 -4.99 -3.82 4.02
N THR A 159 -5.75 -3.49 2.98
CA THR A 159 -7.12 -2.97 3.11
C THR A 159 -8.04 -3.95 3.85
N TRP A 160 -7.92 -5.25 3.55
CA TRP A 160 -8.68 -6.28 4.24
C TRP A 160 -8.16 -6.56 5.65
N ILE A 161 -6.84 -6.53 5.87
CA ILE A 161 -6.26 -6.61 7.21
C ILE A 161 -6.81 -5.49 8.09
N LEU A 162 -6.82 -4.25 7.59
CA LEU A 162 -7.35 -3.10 8.31
C LEU A 162 -8.83 -3.29 8.69
N PHE A 163 -9.65 -3.80 7.77
CA PHE A 163 -11.05 -4.09 8.07
C PHE A 163 -11.22 -5.11 9.20
N PHE A 164 -10.52 -6.25 9.12
CA PHE A 164 -10.58 -7.26 10.17
C PHE A 164 -10.00 -6.76 11.49
N TYR A 165 -8.95 -5.94 11.43
CA TYR A 165 -8.35 -5.29 12.59
C TYR A 165 -9.34 -4.37 13.31
N ILE A 166 -10.03 -3.47 12.58
CA ILE A 166 -11.05 -2.58 13.14
C ILE A 166 -12.23 -3.38 13.72
N LYS A 167 -12.61 -4.50 13.08
CA LYS A 167 -13.65 -5.41 13.56
C LYS A 167 -13.18 -6.35 14.69
N LYS A 168 -11.93 -6.23 15.14
CA LYS A 168 -11.30 -7.11 16.14
C LYS A 168 -11.39 -8.60 15.80
N SER A 169 -11.30 -8.91 14.50
CA SER A 169 -11.40 -10.27 13.98
C SER A 169 -10.02 -10.87 13.76
N TYR A 170 -9.87 -12.17 14.06
CA TYR A 170 -8.63 -12.92 13.81
C TYR A 170 -8.48 -13.41 12.35
N TRP A 171 -9.46 -13.12 11.48
CA TRP A 171 -9.34 -13.36 10.04
C TRP A 171 -8.23 -12.55 9.36
N LEU A 172 -7.58 -11.63 10.07
CA LEU A 172 -6.36 -10.97 9.61
C LEU A 172 -5.12 -11.87 9.61
N ILE A 173 -5.10 -13.00 10.35
CA ILE A 173 -3.91 -13.85 10.49
C ILE A 173 -3.49 -14.46 9.14
N PRO A 174 -4.38 -15.10 8.36
CA PRO A 174 -3.99 -15.64 7.06
C PRO A 174 -3.43 -14.55 6.13
N LEU A 175 -3.98 -13.33 6.20
CA LEU A 175 -3.51 -12.21 5.39
C LEU A 175 -2.11 -11.73 5.81
N PHE A 176 -1.77 -11.77 7.10
CA PHE A 176 -0.39 -11.52 7.55
C PHE A 176 0.57 -12.60 7.04
N ILE A 177 0.16 -13.87 7.00
CA ILE A 177 1.00 -14.94 6.42
C ILE A 177 1.27 -14.66 4.94
N LEU A 178 0.27 -14.22 4.18
CA LEU A 178 0.47 -13.82 2.77
C LEU A 178 1.49 -12.67 2.64
N LEU A 179 1.49 -11.71 3.55
CA LEU A 179 2.42 -10.58 3.50
C LEU A 179 3.90 -10.99 3.69
N ILE A 180 4.19 -12.16 4.27
CA ILE A 180 5.57 -12.69 4.35
C ILE A 180 6.15 -12.85 2.94
N PHE A 181 5.32 -13.31 1.99
CA PHE A 181 5.71 -13.54 0.60
C PHE A 181 5.24 -12.42 -0.34
N GLN A 182 4.96 -11.23 0.21
CA GLN A 182 4.48 -10.12 -0.60
C GLN A 182 5.03 -8.75 -0.17
N ARG A 183 4.97 -8.37 1.11
CA ARG A 183 5.45 -7.05 1.57
C ARG A 183 5.60 -7.02 3.09
N GLU A 184 6.83 -7.12 3.55
CA GLU A 184 7.24 -7.15 4.96
C GLU A 184 7.00 -5.84 5.71
N TYR A 185 7.00 -4.72 4.98
CA TYR A 185 6.89 -3.38 5.55
C TYR A 185 5.62 -3.20 6.41
N TYR A 186 4.53 -3.86 6.04
CA TYR A 186 3.28 -3.81 6.78
C TYR A 186 3.38 -4.37 8.20
N PHE A 187 4.28 -5.33 8.46
CA PHE A 187 4.47 -5.84 9.82
C PHE A 187 4.98 -4.74 10.74
N LEU A 188 5.96 -3.97 10.29
CA LEU A 188 6.55 -2.87 11.05
C LEU A 188 5.52 -1.76 11.30
N ALA A 189 4.73 -1.41 10.29
CA ALA A 189 3.66 -0.42 10.43
C ALA A 189 2.57 -0.91 11.41
N PHE A 190 2.15 -2.17 11.32
CA PHE A 190 1.15 -2.73 12.23
C PHE A 190 1.66 -2.89 13.66
N MET A 191 2.96 -3.08 13.88
CA MET A 191 3.53 -3.03 15.23
C MET A 191 3.25 -1.66 15.88
N VAL A 192 3.48 -0.56 15.15
CA VAL A 192 3.18 0.80 15.65
C VAL A 192 1.69 0.97 15.91
N ILE A 193 0.84 0.62 14.94
CA ILE A 193 -0.62 0.77 15.05
C ILE A 193 -1.14 -0.02 16.26
N ALA A 194 -0.78 -1.30 16.36
CA ALA A 194 -1.21 -2.19 17.43
C ALA A 194 -0.68 -1.79 18.80
N PHE A 195 0.58 -1.33 18.89
CA PHE A 195 1.14 -0.84 20.14
C PHE A 195 0.43 0.43 20.62
N MET A 196 0.19 1.38 19.74
CA MET A 196 -0.52 2.62 20.08
C MET A 196 -1.97 2.35 20.49
N ASP A 197 -2.67 1.45 19.78
CA ASP A 197 -4.03 1.03 20.15
C ASP A 197 -4.05 0.26 21.47
N PHE A 198 -3.05 -0.59 21.75
CA PHE A 198 -2.90 -1.26 23.04
C PHE A 198 -2.79 -0.25 24.21
N ILE A 199 -2.02 0.82 24.03
CA ILE A 199 -1.92 1.90 25.03
C ILE A 199 -3.26 2.62 25.19
N LYS A 200 -3.89 3.04 24.09
CA LYS A 200 -5.16 3.79 24.14
C LYS A 200 -6.30 3.00 24.75
N TYR A 201 -6.46 1.73 24.38
CA TYR A 201 -7.58 0.89 24.78
C TYR A 201 -7.28 0.08 26.05
N LYS A 202 -6.55 0.68 27.00
CA LYS A 202 -6.29 0.13 28.34
C LYS A 202 -5.80 -1.32 28.33
N ARG A 203 -4.85 -1.64 27.45
CA ARG A 203 -4.17 -2.95 27.38
C ARG A 203 -5.06 -4.12 26.98
N GLU A 204 -6.01 -3.88 26.08
CA GLU A 204 -6.82 -4.97 25.53
C GLU A 204 -5.95 -6.05 24.87
N LYS A 205 -6.17 -7.32 25.25
CA LYS A 205 -5.36 -8.47 24.81
C LYS A 205 -5.32 -8.64 23.29
N TYR A 206 -6.38 -8.23 22.59
CA TYR A 206 -6.46 -8.30 21.13
C TYR A 206 -5.30 -7.54 20.46
N TYR A 207 -5.03 -6.30 20.87
CA TYR A 207 -3.98 -5.49 20.26
C TYR A 207 -2.58 -6.02 20.59
N LEU A 208 -2.39 -6.53 21.80
CA LEU A 208 -1.14 -7.22 22.17
C LEU A 208 -0.93 -8.48 21.31
N PHE A 209 -1.98 -9.26 21.08
CA PHE A 209 -1.91 -10.44 20.22
C PHE A 209 -1.56 -10.08 18.77
N VAL A 210 -2.19 -9.04 18.21
CA VAL A 210 -1.84 -8.55 16.87
C VAL A 210 -0.38 -8.07 16.82
N LEU A 211 0.09 -7.35 17.85
CA LEU A 211 1.49 -6.93 17.95
C LEU A 211 2.45 -8.14 17.94
N LEU A 212 2.17 -9.16 18.76
CA LEU A 212 2.98 -10.37 18.83
C LEU A 212 2.99 -11.15 17.51
N ILE A 213 1.85 -11.29 16.83
CA ILE A 213 1.82 -11.91 15.50
C ILE A 213 2.68 -11.15 14.50
N ASN A 214 2.59 -9.82 14.47
CA ASN A 214 3.39 -9.04 13.54
C ASN A 214 4.89 -9.21 13.81
N ILE A 215 5.29 -9.30 15.08
CA ILE A 215 6.68 -9.63 15.48
C ILE A 215 7.06 -11.01 14.95
N SER A 216 6.24 -12.03 15.21
CA SER A 216 6.51 -13.40 14.74
C SER A 216 6.58 -13.50 13.21
N CYS A 217 5.67 -12.88 12.48
CA CYS A 217 5.69 -12.86 11.01
C CYS A 217 6.90 -12.11 10.46
N PHE A 218 7.30 -10.99 11.09
CA PHE A 218 8.51 -10.27 10.68
C PHE A 218 9.78 -11.06 10.95
N ILE A 219 9.88 -11.75 12.09
CA ILE A 219 10.99 -12.65 12.39
C ILE A 219 11.04 -13.79 11.38
N LEU A 220 9.90 -14.42 11.09
CA LEU A 220 9.82 -15.49 10.10
C LEU A 220 10.24 -15.00 8.71
N TYR A 221 9.73 -13.85 8.26
CA TYR A 221 10.18 -13.19 7.03
C TYR A 221 11.70 -13.00 7.03
N TYR A 222 12.26 -12.45 8.11
CA TYR A 222 13.69 -12.17 8.22
C TYR A 222 14.54 -13.45 8.19
N VAL A 223 14.10 -14.52 8.87
CA VAL A 223 14.77 -15.82 8.84
C VAL A 223 14.75 -16.39 7.43
N LEU A 224 13.58 -16.43 6.77
CA LEU A 224 13.44 -16.90 5.39
C LEU A 224 14.32 -16.10 4.43
N ARG A 225 14.38 -14.77 4.60
CA ARG A 225 15.22 -13.87 3.81
C ARG A 225 16.71 -14.22 3.94
N LYS A 226 17.15 -14.58 5.15
CA LYS A 226 18.56 -14.85 5.46
C LYS A 226 18.99 -16.28 5.13
N THR A 227 18.08 -17.25 5.11
CA THR A 227 18.40 -18.66 4.90
C THR A 227 18.00 -19.16 3.51
N ILE A 228 16.70 -19.14 3.20
CA ILE A 228 16.15 -19.75 1.98
C ILE A 228 16.30 -18.82 0.78
N PHE A 229 15.98 -17.53 0.94
CA PHE A 229 15.95 -16.55 -0.14
C PHE A 229 17.21 -15.66 -0.18
N HIS A 230 18.31 -16.11 0.43
CA HIS A 230 19.51 -15.30 0.57
C HIS A 230 20.21 -15.04 -0.77
N THR A 231 20.63 -13.79 -0.98
CA THR A 231 21.45 -13.40 -2.14
C THR A 231 22.49 -12.38 -1.72
N HIS A 232 23.68 -12.42 -2.32
CA HIS A 232 24.79 -11.53 -1.95
C HIS A 232 24.55 -10.04 -2.26
N HIS A 233 23.77 -9.71 -3.31
CA HIS A 233 23.62 -8.34 -3.82
C HIS A 233 23.11 -7.32 -2.77
N TRP A 234 22.33 -7.75 -1.76
CA TRP A 234 21.79 -6.87 -0.72
C TRP A 234 21.89 -7.45 0.70
N SER A 235 22.82 -8.38 0.92
CA SER A 235 23.00 -9.00 2.25
C SER A 235 23.31 -7.97 3.34
N HIS A 236 24.04 -6.91 2.99
CA HIS A 236 24.36 -5.79 3.87
C HIS A 236 23.13 -5.07 4.45
N GLN A 237 22.00 -5.02 3.73
CA GLN A 237 20.75 -4.40 4.21
C GLN A 237 20.12 -5.14 5.40
N THR A 238 20.59 -6.36 5.69
CA THR A 238 20.19 -7.11 6.89
C THR A 238 21.19 -6.98 8.03
N SER A 239 22.34 -6.35 7.81
CA SER A 239 23.36 -6.18 8.84
C SER A 239 23.04 -4.97 9.72
N PRO A 240 23.00 -5.12 11.05
CA PRO A 240 22.74 -3.99 11.96
C PRO A 240 23.75 -2.87 11.79
N THR A 241 25.03 -3.21 11.60
CA THR A 241 26.13 -2.26 11.43
C THR A 241 25.89 -1.35 10.22
N PHE A 242 25.49 -1.90 9.08
CA PHE A 242 25.15 -1.11 7.89
C PHE A 242 23.93 -0.22 8.11
N LEU A 243 22.89 -0.71 8.77
CA LEU A 243 21.69 0.09 9.04
C LEU A 243 22.00 1.28 9.94
N PHE A 244 22.84 1.08 10.97
CA PHE A 244 23.28 2.15 11.85
C PHE A 244 24.21 3.15 11.15
N SER A 245 25.20 2.68 10.39
CA SER A 245 26.08 3.58 9.64
C SER A 245 25.31 4.38 8.59
N SER A 246 24.38 3.73 7.88
CA SER A 246 23.53 4.39 6.87
C SER A 246 22.56 5.41 7.45
N LEU A 247 22.21 5.31 8.74
CA LEU A 247 21.43 6.34 9.43
C LEU A 247 22.25 7.60 9.75
N LEU A 248 23.55 7.43 10.03
CA LEU A 248 24.44 8.51 10.44
C LEU A 248 25.15 9.19 9.26
N ASP A 249 25.51 8.42 8.24
CA ASP A 249 26.40 8.86 7.16
C ASP A 249 25.65 9.22 5.86
N ASN A 250 24.31 9.21 5.86
CA ASN A 250 23.53 9.42 4.64
C ASN A 250 23.57 10.88 4.17
N HIS A 251 24.01 11.10 2.93
CA HIS A 251 23.86 12.39 2.27
C HIS A 251 22.43 12.54 1.72
N ILE A 252 21.57 13.18 2.51
CA ILE A 252 20.16 13.36 2.16
C ILE A 252 20.00 14.55 1.21
N GLU A 253 19.48 14.28 0.02
CA GLU A 253 19.00 15.32 -0.89
C GLU A 253 17.61 15.82 -0.44
N ILE A 254 17.61 16.76 0.50
CA ILE A 254 16.40 17.26 1.17
C ILE A 254 15.36 17.77 0.17
N ILE A 255 15.77 18.49 -0.88
CA ILE A 255 14.83 19.11 -1.83
C ILE A 255 14.08 18.05 -2.66
N PRO A 256 14.74 17.09 -3.32
CA PRO A 256 14.07 15.95 -3.95
C PRO A 256 13.17 15.16 -2.97
N MET A 257 13.62 14.92 -1.74
CA MET A 257 12.82 14.24 -0.72
C MET A 257 11.51 14.97 -0.42
N ILE A 258 11.57 16.29 -0.20
CA ILE A 258 10.38 17.12 0.05
C ILE A 258 9.45 17.10 -1.16
N ARG A 259 9.97 17.30 -2.38
CA ARG A 259 9.16 17.29 -3.61
C ARG A 259 8.43 15.96 -3.77
N GLN A 260 9.15 14.86 -3.59
CA GLN A 260 8.58 13.53 -3.68
C GLN A 260 7.56 13.26 -2.57
N SER A 261 7.86 13.58 -1.32
CA SER A 261 6.91 13.44 -0.21
C SER A 261 5.64 14.26 -0.45
N LEU A 262 5.76 15.50 -0.93
CA LEU A 262 4.62 16.37 -1.23
C LEU A 262 3.65 15.76 -2.25
N MET A 263 4.19 15.19 -3.34
CA MET A 263 3.37 14.55 -4.38
C MET A 263 2.73 13.27 -3.85
N THR A 264 3.51 12.45 -3.16
CA THR A 264 3.15 11.05 -2.84
C THR A 264 2.32 10.91 -1.56
N MET A 265 2.43 11.85 -0.63
CA MET A 265 1.64 11.89 0.61
C MET A 265 0.37 12.77 0.46
N ASN A 266 -0.13 12.96 -0.76
CA ASN A 266 -1.28 13.83 -1.03
C ASN A 266 -2.53 13.48 -0.20
N LEU A 267 -2.85 12.19 -0.02
CA LEU A 267 -3.97 11.77 0.85
C LEU A 267 -3.77 12.17 2.32
N PHE A 268 -2.52 12.16 2.79
CA PHE A 268 -2.19 12.57 4.14
C PHE A 268 -2.27 14.09 4.30
N PHE A 269 -1.87 14.86 3.29
CA PHE A 269 -2.09 16.32 3.32
C PHE A 269 -3.57 16.68 3.32
N ILE A 270 -4.42 15.94 2.60
CA ILE A 270 -5.88 16.09 2.70
C ILE A 270 -6.35 15.82 4.14
N TYR A 271 -5.84 14.76 4.77
CA TYR A 271 -6.12 14.48 6.18
C TYR A 271 -5.68 15.62 7.11
N LEU A 272 -4.44 16.11 6.97
CA LEU A 272 -3.94 17.24 7.76
C LEU A 272 -4.74 18.52 7.52
N PHE A 273 -5.19 18.78 6.29
CA PHE A 273 -6.03 19.93 5.98
C PHE A 273 -7.39 19.86 6.71
N ILE A 274 -8.01 18.68 6.77
CA ILE A 274 -9.24 18.49 7.57
C ILE A 274 -8.97 18.73 9.06
N LEU A 275 -7.83 18.28 9.58
CA LEU A 275 -7.46 18.56 10.98
C LEU A 275 -7.26 20.05 11.24
N ALA A 276 -6.57 20.76 10.32
CA ALA A 276 -6.37 22.19 10.41
C ALA A 276 -7.69 22.96 10.34
N TYR A 277 -8.61 22.55 9.44
CA TYR A 277 -9.96 23.08 9.37
C TYR A 277 -10.69 22.89 10.71
N LYS A 278 -10.72 21.67 11.27
CA LYS A 278 -11.38 21.39 12.55
C LYS A 278 -10.77 22.19 13.69
N TYR A 279 -9.44 22.34 13.72
CA TYR A 279 -8.74 23.16 14.69
C TYR A 279 -9.16 24.64 14.60
N TYR A 280 -9.16 25.21 13.39
CA TYR A 280 -9.58 26.58 13.13
C TYR A 280 -11.02 26.84 13.60
N PHE A 281 -11.93 25.90 13.34
CA PHE A 281 -13.33 25.96 13.79
C PHE A 281 -13.56 25.44 15.23
N LYS A 282 -12.51 25.22 16.02
CA LYS A 282 -12.56 24.76 17.43
C LYS A 282 -13.36 23.45 17.63
N GLN A 283 -13.33 22.56 16.65
CA GLN A 283 -13.99 21.26 16.71
C GLN A 283 -13.06 20.18 17.29
N THR A 284 -13.65 19.10 17.78
CA THR A 284 -12.92 18.00 18.41
C THR A 284 -12.14 17.19 17.37
N ILE A 285 -10.85 16.98 17.61
CA ILE A 285 -9.95 16.19 16.75
C ILE A 285 -9.68 14.83 17.42
N LEU A 286 -9.66 13.74 16.63
CA LEU A 286 -9.26 12.41 17.10
C LEU A 286 -7.73 12.33 17.20
N LYS A 287 -7.17 12.96 18.24
CA LYS A 287 -5.72 13.09 18.48
C LYS A 287 -4.95 11.77 18.34
N HIS A 288 -5.57 10.66 18.75
CA HIS A 288 -4.98 9.34 18.62
C HIS A 288 -4.61 8.98 17.17
N HIS A 289 -5.51 9.21 16.22
CA HIS A 289 -5.27 8.90 14.80
C HIS A 289 -4.12 9.74 14.23
N LEU A 290 -4.04 11.01 14.66
CA LEU A 290 -2.92 11.88 14.33
C LEU A 290 -1.60 11.31 14.88
N TYR A 291 -1.55 10.94 16.16
CA TYR A 291 -0.34 10.39 16.76
C TYR A 291 0.11 9.08 16.10
N VAL A 292 -0.82 8.16 15.81
CA VAL A 292 -0.48 6.92 15.08
C VAL A 292 0.11 7.26 13.70
N SER A 293 -0.50 8.19 12.97
CA SER A 293 -0.03 8.58 11.63
C SER A 293 1.36 9.23 11.68
N LEU A 294 1.61 10.12 12.64
CA LEU A 294 2.90 10.80 12.81
C LEU A 294 4.00 9.82 13.23
N ILE A 295 3.72 8.89 14.14
CA ILE A 295 4.70 7.88 14.57
C ILE A 295 4.99 6.90 13.43
N ALA A 296 3.97 6.48 12.67
CA ALA A 296 4.17 5.66 11.48
C ALA A 296 5.00 6.38 10.41
N LEU A 297 4.74 7.67 10.17
CA LEU A 297 5.52 8.49 9.25
C LEU A 297 6.99 8.60 9.70
N LEU A 298 7.22 8.85 10.99
CA LEU A 298 8.56 8.89 11.56
C LEU A 298 9.27 7.53 11.40
N GLN A 299 8.60 6.44 11.75
CA GLN A 299 9.12 5.08 11.59
C GLN A 299 9.55 4.81 10.14
N ILE A 300 8.69 5.11 9.16
CA ILE A 300 9.01 4.92 7.74
C ILE A 300 10.20 5.77 7.33
N THR A 301 10.25 7.01 7.78
CA THR A 301 11.32 7.94 7.43
C THR A 301 12.66 7.40 7.94
N LEU A 302 12.71 6.96 9.19
CA LEU A 302 13.89 6.31 9.79
C LEU A 302 14.28 5.02 9.05
N LEU A 303 13.31 4.15 8.74
CA LEU A 303 13.58 2.91 8.01
C LEU A 303 14.06 3.17 6.58
N SER A 304 13.50 4.18 5.92
CA SER A 304 13.89 4.55 4.54
C SER A 304 15.33 5.07 4.51
N PHE A 305 15.75 5.80 5.52
CA PHE A 305 17.14 6.24 5.66
C PHE A 305 18.08 5.08 6.00
N ALA A 306 17.70 4.22 6.96
CA ALA A 306 18.51 3.07 7.36
C ALA A 306 18.73 2.08 6.21
N ALA A 307 17.70 1.83 5.40
CA ALA A 307 17.75 0.90 4.29
C ALA A 307 18.18 1.55 2.96
N THR A 308 18.69 2.78 2.99
CA THR A 308 19.16 3.55 1.83
C THR A 308 18.16 3.62 0.67
N PHE A 309 16.85 3.59 0.97
CA PHE A 309 15.78 3.73 -0.01
C PHE A 309 15.65 5.17 -0.56
N GLY A 310 16.54 6.07 -0.12
CA GLY A 310 16.65 7.44 -0.59
C GLY A 310 15.39 8.26 -0.36
N ASN A 311 15.00 9.03 -1.38
CA ASN A 311 13.90 9.99 -1.32
C ASN A 311 12.50 9.34 -1.44
N ASN A 312 12.42 8.00 -1.51
CA ASN A 312 11.17 7.24 -1.73
C ASN A 312 10.29 7.04 -0.48
N ASN A 313 10.57 7.71 0.65
CA ASN A 313 9.82 7.55 1.90
C ASN A 313 8.28 7.71 1.72
N GLY A 314 7.84 8.63 0.88
CA GLY A 314 6.42 8.86 0.63
C GLY A 314 5.72 7.73 -0.14
N ARG A 315 6.43 6.95 -0.96
CA ARG A 315 5.90 5.71 -1.55
C ARG A 315 5.54 4.71 -0.45
N TYR A 316 6.42 4.51 0.53
CA TYR A 316 6.18 3.58 1.64
C TYR A 316 5.09 4.06 2.57
N PHE A 317 5.01 5.37 2.84
CA PHE A 317 3.89 5.92 3.61
C PHE A 317 2.57 5.79 2.87
N TYR A 318 2.55 5.95 1.55
CA TYR A 318 1.37 5.75 0.72
C TYR A 318 0.81 4.32 0.78
N LEU A 319 1.64 3.30 1.08
CA LEU A 319 1.16 1.94 1.28
C LEU A 319 0.14 1.83 2.44
N LEU A 320 0.11 2.81 3.34
CA LEU A 320 -0.87 2.96 4.42
C LEU A 320 -2.12 3.77 4.01
N ALA A 321 -2.31 4.09 2.73
CA ALA A 321 -3.46 4.87 2.24
C ALA A 321 -4.83 4.39 2.77
N PRO A 322 -5.13 3.08 2.86
CA PRO A 322 -6.37 2.60 3.48
C PRO A 322 -6.58 3.08 4.92
N LEU A 323 -5.50 3.12 5.73
CA LEU A 323 -5.54 3.60 7.11
C LEU A 323 -5.76 5.11 7.16
N ILE A 324 -5.03 5.86 6.33
CA ILE A 324 -5.17 7.32 6.24
C ILE A 324 -6.59 7.71 5.80
N LEU A 325 -7.17 7.00 4.84
CA LEU A 325 -8.55 7.21 4.41
C LEU A 325 -9.56 6.87 5.52
N TYR A 326 -9.33 5.80 6.29
CA TYR A 326 -10.15 5.49 7.46
C TYR A 326 -10.10 6.63 8.49
N TYR A 327 -8.91 7.18 8.78
CA TYR A 327 -8.75 8.30 9.69
C TYR A 327 -9.40 9.59 9.16
N LEU A 328 -9.21 9.89 7.87
CA LEU A 328 -9.86 11.02 7.19
C LEU A 328 -11.38 10.93 7.31
N LEU A 329 -11.98 9.78 6.98
CA LEU A 329 -13.43 9.58 7.10
C LEU A 329 -13.91 9.66 8.55
N SER A 330 -13.13 9.19 9.51
CA SER A 330 -13.44 9.29 10.94
C SER A 330 -13.53 10.74 11.40
N GLU A 331 -12.71 11.63 10.84
CA GLU A 331 -12.78 13.07 11.13
C GLU A 331 -13.91 13.78 10.38
N LEU A 332 -14.22 13.34 9.15
CA LEU A 332 -15.28 13.91 8.30
C LEU A 332 -16.68 13.52 8.73
N LYS A 333 -16.87 12.31 9.29
CA LYS A 333 -18.21 11.81 9.65
C LYS A 333 -18.94 12.76 10.62
N PRO A 334 -18.36 13.18 11.76
CA PRO A 334 -19.00 14.14 12.65
C PRO A 334 -19.29 15.50 11.99
N LEU A 335 -18.47 15.92 11.02
CA LEU A 335 -18.67 17.20 10.32
C LEU A 335 -19.93 17.20 9.47
N LEU A 336 -20.26 16.07 8.87
CA LEU A 336 -21.41 15.92 7.99
C LEU A 336 -22.68 15.61 8.79
N GLU A 337 -22.57 14.83 9.86
CA GLU A 337 -23.69 14.54 10.76
C GLU A 337 -24.12 15.79 11.55
N ASN A 338 -23.18 16.62 12.02
CA ASN A 338 -23.51 17.85 12.76
C ASN A 338 -24.10 18.95 11.86
N LYS A 339 -23.79 18.97 10.55
CA LYS A 339 -24.37 19.95 9.61
C LYS A 339 -25.79 19.58 9.14
N LEU A 340 -26.21 18.33 9.32
CA LEU A 340 -27.61 17.93 9.10
C LEU A 340 -28.52 18.37 10.24
N ILE A 341 -27.94 18.82 11.36
CA ILE A 341 -28.62 19.53 12.45
C ILE A 341 -28.30 21.01 12.26
N VAL A 342 -28.86 21.63 11.22
CA VAL A 342 -28.92 23.10 11.18
C VAL A 342 -29.85 23.50 12.32
N PRO A 343 -29.42 24.34 13.30
CA PRO A 343 -30.37 24.99 14.18
C PRO A 343 -31.28 25.79 13.27
N GLN A 344 -32.59 25.51 13.28
CA GLN A 344 -33.56 26.43 12.72
C GLN A 344 -33.32 27.77 13.42
N ALA A 345 -32.74 28.72 12.69
CA ALA A 345 -32.59 30.10 13.11
C ALA A 345 -33.94 30.80 13.01
#